data_AF-A0A7H8M4R6-F1
#
_entry.id   AF-A0A7H8M4R6-F1
#
_cell.length_a   1.000
_cell.length_b   1.000
_cell.length_c   1.000
_cell.angle_alpha   90.00
_cell.angle_beta   90.00
_cell.angle_gamma   90.00
#
_symmetry.space_group_name_H-M   'P 1'
#
loop_
_entity.id
_entity.type
_entity.pdbx_description
1 polymer ?
#
loop_
_entity_poly.entity_id
_entity_poly.type
_entity_poly.pdbx_seq_one_letter_code
_entity_poly.pdbx_strand_id
1 'polypeptide(L)'
;MEDRPPGEDVLTIPDAWRRALHARRGGAPGPKIKVDPAAPRTVRRLVEETGGAVEALLEGGAGDAALAEAARRHLDGADDPTGAGAIAAVTVMGVGGPARKGEVHRAFTDAWITGHGLAFAACALVELSRTRAVCEGDGPWRGSGAGAVRREGDADLGTMLTDDLRRVRGLLAAADDGEHARAVDRLAAYRSTRAARWIVSYMVPDRQDWVEECCADPGALGPWSGSSQRLALLTFGKASQLATTPGFYWGDPSRALLATMLDGIGPDVLAFLLQEATTGNLDSADRKRIFEAIALLPTDEAFQALIDRLGERHVRGALGEAARRFPLRALRLLARAGAGDLLASHAAAHPELVAAALPGLPDDVAAAVERAAAAPPPRRRASPMPHRTSCPPSSPPRRGATPGVPS
;
A
#
# COMPACT_ATOMS: atom_id res chain seq x y z
N MET A 1 6.26 -1.26 39.53
CA MET A 1 5.77 -0.71 38.26
C MET A 1 7.00 -0.59 37.39
N GLU A 2 7.32 -1.70 36.73
CA GLU A 2 8.64 -2.02 36.18
C GLU A 2 9.00 -1.17 34.97
N ASP A 3 10.29 -0.87 34.87
CA ASP A 3 10.95 -0.25 33.74
C ASP A 3 11.01 -1.28 32.59
N ARG A 4 9.85 -1.53 31.96
CA ARG A 4 9.75 -2.30 30.73
C ARG A 4 10.53 -1.52 29.66
N PRO A 5 11.48 -2.13 28.93
CA PRO A 5 12.20 -1.46 27.87
C PRO A 5 11.18 -0.79 26.92
N PRO A 6 11.37 0.49 26.58
CA PRO A 6 10.36 1.25 25.88
C PRO A 6 10.04 0.60 24.52
N GLY A 7 8.76 0.30 24.28
CA GLY A 7 8.24 -0.04 22.95
C GLY A 7 7.88 -1.50 22.68
N GLU A 8 7.92 -2.42 23.64
CA GLU A 8 7.56 -3.83 23.38
C GLU A 8 6.08 -4.08 23.06
N ASP A 9 5.21 -3.18 23.51
CA ASP A 9 3.76 -3.26 23.30
C ASP A 9 3.26 -2.27 22.24
N VAL A 10 4.19 -1.56 21.59
CA VAL A 10 3.86 -0.54 20.59
C VAL A 10 4.14 -1.10 19.21
N LEU A 11 3.10 -1.20 18.39
CA LEU A 11 3.26 -1.48 16.98
C LEU A 11 4.01 -0.31 16.35
N THR A 12 5.20 -0.57 15.80
CA THR A 12 5.95 0.44 15.06
C THR A 12 6.35 -0.12 13.71
N ILE A 13 5.82 0.52 12.68
CA ILE A 13 6.03 0.16 11.28
C ILE A 13 7.44 0.63 10.87
N PRO A 14 8.27 -0.26 10.29
CA PRO A 14 9.61 0.11 9.83
C PRO A 14 9.60 1.22 8.78
N ASP A 15 10.60 2.09 8.78
CA ASP A 15 10.73 3.20 7.81
C ASP A 15 10.62 2.75 6.34
N ALA A 16 11.24 1.62 6.02
CA ALA A 16 11.20 1.05 4.68
C ALA A 16 9.76 0.71 4.22
N TRP A 17 8.86 0.45 5.16
CA TRP A 17 7.45 0.15 4.90
C TRP A 17 6.60 1.41 4.97
N ARG A 18 6.89 2.33 5.91
CA ARG A 18 6.21 3.63 6.04
C ARG A 18 6.19 4.44 4.75
N ARG A 19 7.27 4.41 3.95
CA ARG A 19 7.33 5.11 2.65
C ARG A 19 6.28 4.64 1.65
N ALA A 20 5.79 3.40 1.80
CA ALA A 20 4.80 2.78 0.94
C ALA A 20 3.39 2.71 1.60
N LEU A 21 3.26 3.15 2.86
CA LEU A 21 2.01 3.17 3.62
C LEU A 21 0.95 4.07 2.97
N HIS A 22 -0.32 3.65 3.09
CA HIS A 22 -1.49 4.47 2.78
C HIS A 22 -2.00 5.10 4.08
N ALA A 23 -1.54 6.31 4.36
CA ALA A 23 -1.74 6.98 5.65
C ALA A 23 -3.22 7.11 6.01
N ARG A 24 -3.52 7.13 7.31
CA ARG A 24 -4.86 7.39 7.84
C ARG A 24 -4.77 8.37 9.01
N ARG A 25 -5.85 9.11 9.23
CA ARG A 25 -5.92 10.06 10.34
C ARG A 25 -5.80 9.32 11.67
N GLY A 26 -4.93 9.79 12.55
CA GLY A 26 -4.64 9.14 13.84
C GLY A 26 -3.76 7.87 13.78
N GLY A 27 -3.32 7.45 12.58
CA GLY A 27 -2.40 6.32 12.41
C GLY A 27 -0.94 6.75 12.28
N ALA A 28 -0.09 5.84 11.81
CA ALA A 28 1.32 6.11 11.56
C ALA A 28 1.48 7.18 10.46
N PRO A 29 2.45 8.10 10.63
CA PRO A 29 2.68 9.15 9.65
C PRO A 29 3.09 8.57 8.30
N GLY A 30 2.40 9.02 7.25
CA GLY A 30 2.74 8.69 5.88
C GLY A 30 4.00 9.40 5.37
N PRO A 31 4.40 9.13 4.11
CA PRO A 31 5.45 9.91 3.47
C PRO A 31 5.04 11.39 3.37
N LYS A 32 6.01 12.31 3.51
CA LYS A 32 5.76 13.74 3.28
C LYS A 32 5.38 13.97 1.82
N ILE A 33 4.24 14.60 1.60
CA ILE A 33 3.73 14.92 0.27
C ILE A 33 3.94 16.41 0.01
N LYS A 34 4.65 16.72 -1.08
CA LYS A 34 4.82 18.09 -1.58
C LYS A 34 3.96 18.29 -2.82
N VAL A 35 2.98 19.17 -2.74
CA VAL A 35 2.16 19.63 -3.87
C VAL A 35 3.03 20.51 -4.78
N ASP A 36 2.99 20.26 -6.09
CA ASP A 36 3.73 21.07 -7.06
C ASP A 36 2.99 22.38 -7.37
N PRO A 37 3.51 23.56 -6.97
CA PRO A 37 2.89 24.85 -7.27
C PRO A 37 2.93 25.20 -8.76
N ALA A 38 3.78 24.53 -9.56
CA ALA A 38 3.83 24.71 -11.00
C ALA A 38 2.81 23.85 -11.76
N ALA A 39 2.09 22.95 -11.07
CA ALA A 39 1.15 22.01 -11.69
C ALA A 39 0.09 22.67 -12.60
N PRO A 40 -0.49 23.84 -12.29
CA PRO A 40 -1.41 24.51 -13.22
C PRO A 40 -0.78 24.84 -14.58
N ARG A 41 0.52 25.18 -14.62
CA ARG A 41 1.23 25.40 -15.90
C ARG A 41 1.47 24.10 -16.64
N THR A 42 1.82 23.04 -15.92
CA THR A 42 1.99 21.69 -16.48
C THR A 42 0.68 21.19 -17.09
N VAL A 43 -0.46 21.39 -16.42
CA VAL A 43 -1.78 21.04 -16.95
C VAL A 43 -2.07 21.76 -18.26
N ARG A 44 -1.86 23.09 -18.33
CA ARG A 44 -2.06 23.86 -19.58
C ARG A 44 -1.25 23.29 -20.73
N ARG A 45 0.04 23.02 -20.50
CA ARG A 45 0.92 22.39 -21.50
C ARG A 45 0.39 21.02 -21.94
N LEU A 46 -0.01 20.17 -21.00
CA LEU A 46 -0.53 18.83 -21.31
C LEU A 46 -1.83 18.89 -22.11
N VAL A 47 -2.70 19.86 -21.81
CA VAL A 47 -3.93 20.12 -22.58
C VAL A 47 -3.58 20.56 -24.01
N GLU A 48 -2.66 21.52 -24.18
CA GLU A 48 -2.20 21.97 -25.50
C GLU A 48 -1.60 20.81 -26.33
N GLU A 49 -0.83 19.93 -25.70
CA GLU A 49 -0.22 18.76 -26.35
C GLU A 49 -1.25 17.75 -26.90
N THR A 50 -2.49 17.77 -26.41
CA THR A 50 -3.57 16.91 -26.93
C THR A 50 -3.96 17.27 -28.36
N GLY A 51 -3.70 18.50 -28.79
CA GLY A 51 -4.02 18.98 -30.14
C GLY A 51 -5.51 19.13 -30.41
N GLY A 52 -6.27 19.72 -29.47
CA GLY A 52 -7.68 20.04 -29.66
C GLY A 52 -8.68 19.12 -28.94
N ALA A 53 -8.22 18.16 -28.13
CA ALA A 53 -9.12 17.17 -27.54
C ALA A 53 -10.05 17.79 -26.49
N VAL A 54 -9.53 18.72 -25.69
CA VAL A 54 -10.35 19.44 -24.71
C VAL A 54 -11.33 20.37 -25.41
N GLU A 55 -10.91 21.05 -26.47
CA GLU A 55 -11.77 21.89 -27.30
C GLU A 55 -12.92 21.08 -27.90
N ALA A 56 -12.66 19.88 -28.43
CA ALA A 56 -13.69 18.99 -28.95
C ALA A 56 -14.68 18.52 -27.85
N LEU A 57 -14.19 18.26 -26.63
CA LEU A 57 -15.08 18.00 -25.47
C LEU A 57 -16.01 19.19 -25.22
N LEU A 58 -15.50 20.42 -25.33
CA LEU A 58 -16.28 21.64 -25.11
C LEU A 58 -17.24 21.94 -26.26
N GLU A 59 -17.01 21.45 -27.46
CA GLU A 59 -17.98 21.51 -28.57
C GLU A 59 -19.18 20.58 -28.30
N GLY A 60 -18.95 19.45 -27.61
CA GLY A 60 -20.01 18.55 -27.16
C GLY A 60 -20.58 17.65 -28.26
N GLY A 61 -19.85 17.46 -29.35
CA GLY A 61 -20.26 16.55 -30.44
C GLY A 61 -20.26 15.07 -30.04
N ALA A 62 -19.35 14.68 -29.14
CA ALA A 62 -19.17 13.31 -28.68
C ALA A 62 -19.42 13.14 -27.16
N GLY A 63 -20.02 12.02 -26.77
CA GLY A 63 -20.24 11.67 -25.36
C GLY A 63 -21.43 12.37 -24.71
N ASP A 64 -21.38 12.52 -23.37
CA ASP A 64 -22.47 13.08 -22.58
C ASP A 64 -22.44 14.62 -22.59
N ALA A 65 -23.49 15.25 -23.12
CA ALA A 65 -23.61 16.71 -23.18
C ALA A 65 -23.48 17.39 -21.79
N ALA A 66 -23.97 16.73 -20.73
CA ALA A 66 -23.85 17.22 -19.36
C ALA A 66 -22.39 17.32 -18.87
N LEU A 67 -21.49 16.45 -19.36
CA LEU A 67 -20.07 16.50 -19.03
C LEU A 67 -19.34 17.62 -19.80
N ALA A 68 -19.73 17.86 -21.05
CA ALA A 68 -19.26 19.01 -21.82
C ALA A 68 -19.67 20.34 -21.16
N GLU A 69 -20.92 20.44 -20.70
CA GLU A 69 -21.41 21.60 -19.95
C GLU A 69 -20.66 21.79 -18.62
N ALA A 70 -20.42 20.72 -17.87
CA ALA A 70 -19.64 20.77 -16.64
C ALA A 70 -18.22 21.25 -16.91
N ALA A 71 -17.58 20.76 -17.98
CA ALA A 71 -16.25 21.18 -18.39
C ALA A 71 -16.21 22.69 -18.71
N ARG A 72 -17.20 23.21 -19.44
CA ARG A 72 -17.35 24.65 -19.70
C ARG A 72 -17.46 25.45 -18.40
N ARG A 73 -18.36 25.07 -17.50
CA ARG A 73 -18.52 25.73 -16.19
C ARG A 73 -17.22 25.75 -15.38
N HIS A 74 -16.48 24.65 -15.36
CA HIS A 74 -15.21 24.57 -14.65
C HIS A 74 -14.16 25.54 -15.25
N LEU A 75 -14.06 25.60 -16.58
CA LEU A 75 -13.13 26.53 -17.26
C LEU A 75 -13.53 28.00 -17.06
N ASP A 76 -14.83 28.28 -16.93
CA ASP A 76 -15.35 29.60 -16.58
C ASP A 76 -15.13 29.97 -15.09
N GLY A 77 -14.53 29.07 -14.31
CA GLY A 77 -14.13 29.29 -12.92
C GLY A 77 -15.11 28.74 -11.88
N ALA A 78 -16.15 28.01 -12.27
CA ALA A 78 -17.05 27.38 -11.32
C ALA A 78 -16.33 26.27 -10.52
N ASP A 79 -16.74 26.12 -9.26
CA ASP A 79 -16.36 24.99 -8.40
C ASP A 79 -17.11 23.72 -8.85
N ASP A 80 -16.71 23.17 -10.01
CA ASP A 80 -17.34 22.00 -10.64
C ASP A 80 -16.32 20.83 -10.82
N PRO A 81 -16.22 19.92 -9.84
CA PRO A 81 -15.38 18.72 -9.92
C PRO A 81 -15.71 17.79 -11.07
N THR A 82 -16.96 17.77 -11.52
CA THR A 82 -17.40 16.95 -12.65
C THR A 82 -16.74 17.44 -13.93
N GLY A 83 -16.74 18.76 -14.15
CA GLY A 83 -16.04 19.38 -15.28
C GLY A 83 -14.54 19.15 -15.25
N ALA A 84 -13.92 19.32 -14.08
CA ALA A 84 -12.51 19.06 -13.86
C ALA A 84 -12.13 17.61 -14.21
N GLY A 85 -12.92 16.64 -13.74
CA GLY A 85 -12.73 15.21 -14.02
C GLY A 85 -12.86 14.88 -15.52
N ALA A 86 -13.83 15.49 -16.22
CA ALA A 86 -14.00 15.29 -17.66
C ALA A 86 -12.81 15.78 -18.48
N ILE A 87 -12.29 16.98 -18.17
CA ILE A 87 -11.12 17.57 -18.85
C ILE A 87 -9.88 16.68 -18.62
N ALA A 88 -9.67 16.21 -17.39
CA ALA A 88 -8.56 15.31 -17.09
C ALA A 88 -8.68 13.99 -17.86
N ALA A 89 -9.88 13.37 -17.92
CA ALA A 89 -10.10 12.13 -18.64
C ALA A 89 -9.75 12.23 -20.13
N VAL A 90 -10.19 13.31 -20.79
CA VAL A 90 -9.90 13.56 -22.21
C VAL A 90 -8.42 13.88 -22.43
N THR A 91 -7.78 14.61 -21.50
CA THR A 91 -6.35 14.92 -21.58
C THR A 91 -5.50 13.65 -21.50
N VAL A 92 -5.83 12.74 -20.58
CA VAL A 92 -5.15 11.43 -20.41
C VAL A 92 -5.22 10.59 -21.68
N MET A 93 -6.37 10.60 -22.35
CA MET A 93 -6.54 9.94 -23.64
C MET A 93 -5.65 10.60 -24.70
N GLY A 94 -5.68 11.94 -24.77
CA GLY A 94 -4.98 12.73 -25.79
C GLY A 94 -3.46 12.56 -25.82
N VAL A 95 -2.81 12.41 -24.66
CA VAL A 95 -1.34 12.32 -24.57
C VAL A 95 -0.76 10.93 -24.85
N GLY A 96 -1.54 9.86 -24.67
CA GLY A 96 -1.16 8.46 -24.90
C GLY A 96 -0.06 7.88 -24.00
N GLY A 97 -0.07 6.56 -23.78
CA GLY A 97 1.01 5.81 -23.12
C GLY A 97 0.99 5.77 -21.57
N PRO A 98 1.29 4.62 -20.91
CA PRO A 98 1.14 4.46 -19.46
C PRO A 98 1.91 5.46 -18.59
N ALA A 99 3.17 5.76 -18.95
CA ALA A 99 4.01 6.69 -18.19
C ALA A 99 3.45 8.12 -18.21
N ARG A 100 2.89 8.54 -19.36
CA ARG A 100 2.29 9.87 -19.51
C ARG A 100 0.96 9.99 -18.78
N LYS A 101 0.18 8.92 -18.67
CA LYS A 101 -1.07 8.92 -17.86
C LYS A 101 -0.79 9.30 -16.41
N GLY A 102 0.24 8.71 -15.80
CA GLY A 102 0.64 9.04 -14.43
C GLY A 102 1.11 10.50 -14.27
N GLU A 103 1.83 11.03 -15.26
CA GLU A 103 2.20 12.46 -15.29
C GLU A 103 0.95 13.36 -15.33
N VAL A 104 -0.01 13.04 -16.20
CA VAL A 104 -1.25 13.81 -16.32
C VAL A 104 -2.05 13.78 -15.02
N HIS A 105 -2.33 12.60 -14.46
CA HIS A 105 -3.12 12.51 -13.23
C HIS A 105 -2.47 13.28 -12.07
N ARG A 106 -1.14 13.18 -11.94
CA ARG A 106 -0.40 13.91 -10.91
C ARG A 106 -0.48 15.43 -11.12
N ALA A 107 -0.29 15.90 -12.35
CA ALA A 107 -0.37 17.32 -12.68
C ALA A 107 -1.76 17.89 -12.41
N PHE A 108 -2.82 17.19 -12.82
CA PHE A 108 -4.20 17.60 -12.53
C PHE A 108 -4.49 17.61 -11.03
N THR A 109 -4.10 16.57 -10.31
CA THR A 109 -4.30 16.49 -8.84
C THR A 109 -3.64 17.66 -8.12
N ASP A 110 -2.37 17.95 -8.41
CA ASP A 110 -1.66 19.07 -7.77
C ASP A 110 -2.20 20.44 -8.21
N ALA A 111 -2.66 20.57 -9.46
CA ALA A 111 -3.29 21.79 -9.95
C ALA A 111 -4.64 22.06 -9.26
N TRP A 112 -5.45 21.03 -9.05
CA TRP A 112 -6.71 21.13 -8.32
C TRP A 112 -6.49 21.52 -6.85
N ILE A 113 -5.52 20.90 -6.18
CA ILE A 113 -5.17 21.26 -4.81
C ILE A 113 -4.71 22.73 -4.74
N THR A 114 -3.87 23.16 -5.67
CA THR A 114 -3.34 24.53 -5.71
C THR A 114 -4.41 25.58 -6.04
N GLY A 115 -5.32 25.27 -6.96
CA GLY A 115 -6.33 26.23 -7.44
C GLY A 115 -7.62 26.26 -6.63
N HIS A 116 -8.04 25.11 -6.08
CA HIS A 116 -9.37 24.95 -5.47
C HIS A 116 -9.34 24.28 -4.08
N GLY A 117 -8.16 23.87 -3.60
CA GLY A 117 -7.99 23.24 -2.29
C GLY A 117 -8.18 21.72 -2.30
N LEU A 118 -7.87 21.08 -1.16
CA LEU A 118 -7.80 19.63 -1.04
C LEU A 118 -9.17 18.94 -1.18
N ALA A 119 -10.22 19.54 -0.60
CA ALA A 119 -11.59 19.02 -0.70
C ALA A 119 -12.08 18.95 -2.16
N PHE A 120 -11.76 19.96 -2.97
CA PHE A 120 -12.06 19.95 -4.40
C PHE A 120 -11.35 18.80 -5.11
N ALA A 121 -10.04 18.67 -4.89
CA ALA A 121 -9.23 17.66 -5.55
C ALA A 121 -9.71 16.23 -5.24
N ALA A 122 -10.14 15.98 -3.99
CA ALA A 122 -10.72 14.71 -3.60
C ALA A 122 -12.01 14.40 -4.38
N CYS A 123 -12.94 15.36 -4.49
CA CYS A 123 -14.15 15.21 -5.30
C CYS A 123 -13.85 15.03 -6.79
N ALA A 124 -12.90 15.79 -7.33
CA ALA A 124 -12.51 15.72 -8.74
C ALA A 124 -11.87 14.37 -9.09
N LEU A 125 -11.15 13.73 -8.17
CA LEU A 125 -10.64 12.37 -8.35
C LEU A 125 -11.76 11.33 -8.39
N VAL A 126 -12.80 11.46 -7.55
CA VAL A 126 -13.98 10.59 -7.62
C VAL A 126 -14.66 10.76 -8.97
N GLU A 127 -14.85 12.00 -9.41
CA GLU A 127 -15.44 12.31 -10.72
C GLU A 127 -14.60 11.79 -11.90
N LEU A 128 -13.27 11.91 -11.82
CA LEU A 128 -12.35 11.35 -12.82
C LEU A 128 -12.45 9.82 -12.89
N SER A 129 -12.50 9.13 -11.73
CA SER A 129 -12.58 7.66 -11.71
C SER A 129 -13.84 7.11 -12.38
N ARG A 130 -14.97 7.83 -12.30
CA ARG A 130 -16.25 7.46 -12.92
C ARG A 130 -16.43 7.98 -14.34
N THR A 131 -15.44 8.67 -14.89
CA THR A 131 -15.51 9.31 -16.20
C THR A 131 -14.56 8.60 -17.17
N ARG A 132 -15.04 8.34 -18.38
CA ARG A 132 -14.27 7.72 -19.46
C ARG A 132 -14.26 8.66 -20.66
N ALA A 133 -13.10 8.91 -21.23
CA ALA A 133 -13.00 9.61 -22.50
C ALA A 133 -13.43 8.69 -23.66
N VAL A 134 -14.08 9.29 -24.66
CA VAL A 134 -14.55 8.63 -25.89
C VAL A 134 -14.11 9.45 -27.10
N CYS A 135 -14.05 8.80 -28.26
CA CYS A 135 -13.75 9.43 -29.54
C CYS A 135 -14.78 8.97 -30.58
N GLU A 136 -15.12 9.85 -31.51
CA GLU A 136 -15.89 9.51 -32.71
C GLU A 136 -14.97 8.96 -33.81
N GLY A 137 -15.28 7.75 -34.27
CA GLY A 137 -14.58 7.05 -35.36
C GLY A 137 -13.44 6.12 -34.92
N ASP A 138 -13.02 5.25 -35.83
CA ASP A 138 -11.98 4.22 -35.58
C ASP A 138 -10.53 4.74 -35.80
N GLY A 139 -10.34 6.06 -35.89
CA GLY A 139 -9.06 6.71 -36.20
C GLY A 139 -8.34 7.35 -35.00
N PRO A 140 -7.10 7.84 -35.18
CA PRO A 140 -6.41 8.62 -34.15
C PRO A 140 -7.21 9.90 -33.85
N TRP A 141 -7.47 10.16 -32.57
CA TRP A 141 -8.30 11.28 -32.08
C TRP A 141 -7.86 12.69 -32.50
N ARG A 142 -6.65 12.88 -33.04
CA ARG A 142 -6.20 14.20 -33.50
C ARG A 142 -7.05 14.65 -34.68
N GLY A 143 -8.00 15.54 -34.43
CA GLY A 143 -8.94 16.06 -35.42
C GLY A 143 -10.27 15.29 -35.52
N SER A 144 -10.55 14.38 -34.59
CA SER A 144 -11.84 13.66 -34.47
C SER A 144 -12.55 14.08 -33.18
N GLY A 145 -13.88 14.05 -33.14
CA GLY A 145 -14.68 14.46 -31.98
C GLY A 145 -14.27 13.69 -30.72
N ALA A 146 -13.72 14.39 -29.72
CA ALA A 146 -13.41 13.83 -28.41
C ALA A 146 -14.51 14.20 -27.41
N GLY A 147 -14.82 13.27 -26.52
CA GLY A 147 -15.90 13.44 -25.54
C GLY A 147 -15.61 12.72 -24.25
N ALA A 148 -16.54 12.83 -23.31
CA ALA A 148 -16.51 12.10 -22.06
C ALA A 148 -17.88 11.46 -21.80
N VAL A 149 -17.89 10.27 -21.22
CA VAL A 149 -19.10 9.57 -20.77
C VAL A 149 -18.94 9.09 -19.34
N ARG A 150 -20.05 8.91 -18.64
CA ARG A 150 -20.05 8.17 -17.38
C ARG A 150 -19.79 6.68 -17.62
N ARG A 151 -19.10 6.05 -16.68
CA ARG A 151 -18.97 4.58 -16.67
C ARG A 151 -20.32 3.97 -16.32
N GLU A 152 -20.79 3.06 -17.18
CA GLU A 152 -22.12 2.43 -17.07
C GLU A 152 -22.19 1.37 -15.94
N GLY A 153 -21.04 0.90 -15.44
CA GLY A 153 -20.96 -0.09 -14.37
C GLY A 153 -20.90 0.54 -12.99
N ASP A 154 -21.90 0.25 -12.15
CA ASP A 154 -21.96 0.71 -10.75
C ASP A 154 -20.74 0.26 -9.90
N ALA A 155 -20.12 -0.88 -10.26
CA ALA A 155 -18.91 -1.41 -9.63
C ALA A 155 -17.63 -1.20 -10.46
N ASP A 156 -17.69 -0.48 -11.59
CA ASP A 156 -16.50 -0.23 -12.43
C ASP A 156 -15.59 0.81 -11.76
N LEU A 157 -14.49 0.33 -11.16
CA LEU A 157 -13.43 1.18 -10.59
C LEU A 157 -12.54 1.84 -11.66
N GLY A 158 -12.75 1.50 -12.94
CA GLY A 158 -12.01 2.05 -14.06
C GLY A 158 -10.50 1.81 -14.00
N THR A 159 -9.74 2.73 -14.60
CA THR A 159 -8.28 2.78 -14.40
C THR A 159 -8.03 3.39 -13.01
N MET A 160 -7.94 2.54 -12.00
CA MET A 160 -7.63 2.92 -10.63
C MET A 160 -6.41 3.84 -10.55
N LEU A 161 -6.65 5.07 -10.09
CA LEU A 161 -5.65 6.12 -9.86
C LEU A 161 -4.90 5.89 -8.53
N THR A 162 -4.36 4.69 -8.34
CA THR A 162 -3.92 4.22 -7.02
C THR A 162 -2.93 5.19 -6.36
N ASP A 163 -2.01 5.78 -7.13
CA ASP A 163 -1.02 6.72 -6.62
C ASP A 163 -1.62 8.09 -6.26
N ASP A 164 -2.51 8.65 -7.09
CA ASP A 164 -3.16 9.93 -6.83
C ASP A 164 -4.19 9.84 -5.69
N LEU A 165 -4.93 8.73 -5.62
CA LEU A 165 -5.81 8.43 -4.49
C LEU A 165 -5.01 8.28 -3.21
N ARG A 166 -3.88 7.57 -3.25
CA ARG A 166 -2.97 7.47 -2.09
C ARG A 166 -2.40 8.82 -1.68
N ARG A 167 -2.08 9.68 -2.66
CA ARG A 167 -1.60 11.04 -2.42
C ARG A 167 -2.64 11.90 -1.72
N VAL A 168 -3.86 11.96 -2.24
CA VAL A 168 -4.95 12.73 -1.63
C VAL A 168 -5.33 12.19 -0.26
N ARG A 169 -5.42 10.86 -0.10
CA ARG A 169 -5.58 10.21 1.21
C ARG A 169 -4.49 10.65 2.20
N GLY A 170 -3.23 10.65 1.77
CA GLY A 170 -2.10 11.07 2.61
C GLY A 170 -2.17 12.54 3.03
N LEU A 171 -2.62 13.42 2.14
CA LEU A 171 -2.85 14.83 2.45
C LEU A 171 -4.03 15.00 3.41
N LEU A 172 -5.15 14.31 3.18
CA LEU A 172 -6.33 14.34 4.07
C LEU A 172 -6.00 13.81 5.47
N ALA A 173 -5.18 12.77 5.56
CA ALA A 173 -4.73 12.22 6.85
C ALA A 173 -3.86 13.20 7.66
N ALA A 174 -3.17 14.13 6.99
CA ALA A 174 -2.30 15.13 7.60
C ALA A 174 -2.93 16.53 7.69
N ALA A 175 -4.12 16.71 7.11
CA ALA A 175 -4.86 17.97 7.13
C ALA A 175 -5.33 18.31 8.56
N ASP A 176 -5.52 19.59 8.83
CA ASP A 176 -6.16 20.02 10.07
C ASP A 176 -7.64 19.59 10.12
N ASP A 177 -8.23 19.64 11.31
CA ASP A 177 -9.58 19.18 11.57
C ASP A 177 -10.63 19.90 10.72
N GLY A 178 -10.39 21.18 10.39
CA GLY A 178 -11.31 22.00 9.59
C GLY A 178 -11.27 21.63 8.11
N GLU A 179 -10.07 21.48 7.53
CA GLU A 179 -9.91 21.05 6.15
C GLU A 179 -10.36 19.59 5.94
N HIS A 180 -10.06 18.70 6.89
CA HIS A 180 -10.53 17.32 6.85
C HIS A 180 -12.07 17.24 6.91
N ALA A 181 -12.70 17.95 7.86
CA ALA A 181 -14.16 17.97 7.97
C ALA A 181 -14.83 18.50 6.69
N ARG A 182 -14.31 19.59 6.10
CA ARG A 182 -14.81 20.12 4.82
C ARG A 182 -14.70 19.10 3.68
N ALA A 183 -13.59 18.37 3.62
CA ALA A 183 -13.41 17.33 2.62
C ALA A 183 -14.40 16.17 2.81
N VAL A 184 -14.59 15.71 4.05
CA VAL A 184 -15.56 14.67 4.39
C VAL A 184 -16.98 15.10 4.01
N ASP A 185 -17.41 16.31 4.40
CA ASP A 185 -18.75 16.83 4.10
C ASP A 185 -19.00 16.89 2.60
N ARG A 186 -18.02 17.41 1.84
CA ARG A 186 -18.13 17.52 0.38
C ARG A 186 -18.13 16.15 -0.29
N LEU A 187 -17.28 15.22 0.15
CA LEU A 187 -17.19 13.86 -0.39
C LEU A 187 -18.47 13.04 -0.17
N ALA A 188 -19.25 13.34 0.88
CA ALA A 188 -20.51 12.66 1.13
C ALA A 188 -21.47 12.74 -0.07
N ALA A 189 -21.49 13.86 -0.79
CA ALA A 189 -22.32 14.06 -2.00
C ALA A 189 -21.88 13.22 -3.21
N TYR A 190 -20.66 12.66 -3.20
CA TYR A 190 -20.09 11.92 -4.33
C TYR A 190 -20.19 10.39 -4.18
N ARG A 191 -20.85 9.90 -3.12
CA ARG A 191 -21.04 8.48 -2.79
C ARG A 191 -22.18 7.78 -3.56
N SER A 192 -22.58 8.31 -4.72
CA SER A 192 -23.78 7.88 -5.45
C SER A 192 -23.70 6.47 -6.08
N THR A 193 -22.51 6.01 -6.47
CA THR A 193 -22.28 4.67 -7.04
C THR A 193 -21.46 3.81 -6.10
N ARG A 194 -21.56 2.48 -6.22
CA ARG A 194 -20.82 1.54 -5.36
C ARG A 194 -19.30 1.71 -5.47
N ALA A 195 -18.78 1.83 -6.69
CA ALA A 195 -17.39 2.15 -6.95
C ALA A 195 -16.96 3.45 -6.23
N ALA A 196 -17.78 4.49 -6.29
CA ALA A 196 -17.47 5.75 -5.64
C ALA A 196 -17.52 5.68 -4.12
N ARG A 197 -18.43 4.90 -3.53
CA ARG A 197 -18.43 4.65 -2.08
C ARG A 197 -17.12 4.06 -1.61
N TRP A 198 -16.59 3.07 -2.31
CA TRP A 198 -15.28 2.49 -1.99
C TRP A 198 -14.13 3.48 -2.14
N ILE A 199 -14.11 4.27 -3.22
CA ILE A 199 -13.07 5.28 -3.44
C ILE A 199 -13.11 6.37 -2.36
N VAL A 200 -14.30 6.84 -2.00
CA VAL A 200 -14.50 7.82 -0.94
C VAL A 200 -14.09 7.25 0.42
N SER A 201 -14.59 6.05 0.78
CA SER A 201 -14.24 5.36 2.03
C SER A 201 -12.74 5.09 2.12
N TYR A 202 -12.07 4.80 1.00
CA TYR A 202 -10.62 4.65 0.94
C TYR A 202 -9.87 5.96 1.24
N MET A 203 -10.37 7.11 0.76
CA MET A 203 -9.73 8.41 0.98
C MET A 203 -9.88 8.92 2.42
N VAL A 204 -11.02 8.62 3.05
CA VAL A 204 -11.31 8.97 4.46
C VAL A 204 -11.61 7.72 5.28
N PRO A 205 -10.61 6.84 5.48
CA PRO A 205 -10.81 5.54 6.12
C PRO A 205 -11.12 5.64 7.62
N ASP A 206 -11.05 6.84 8.22
CA ASP A 206 -11.51 7.11 9.58
C ASP A 206 -13.04 7.10 9.71
N ARG A 207 -13.79 7.32 8.62
CA ARG A 207 -15.24 7.13 8.55
C ARG A 207 -15.62 5.66 8.48
N GLN A 208 -15.47 4.96 9.60
CA GLN A 208 -15.75 3.52 9.68
C GLN A 208 -17.21 3.16 9.40
N ASP A 209 -18.15 4.08 9.65
CA ASP A 209 -19.55 3.95 9.25
C ASP A 209 -19.70 3.80 7.73
N TRP A 210 -18.90 4.53 6.96
CA TRP A 210 -18.87 4.44 5.49
C TRP A 210 -18.19 3.18 4.98
N VAL A 211 -17.23 2.62 5.73
CA VAL A 211 -16.58 1.34 5.41
C VAL A 211 -17.53 0.19 5.70
N GLU A 212 -18.23 0.24 6.83
CA GLU A 212 -19.25 -0.74 7.22
C GLU A 212 -20.41 -0.77 6.22
N GLU A 213 -20.87 0.38 5.74
CA GLU A 213 -21.86 0.46 4.64
C GLU A 213 -21.36 -0.31 3.40
N CYS A 214 -20.10 -0.12 3.00
CA CYS A 214 -19.51 -0.83 1.87
C CYS A 214 -19.41 -2.34 2.11
N CYS A 215 -19.08 -2.77 3.34
CA CYS A 215 -19.01 -4.17 3.71
C CYS A 215 -20.38 -4.86 3.74
N ALA A 216 -21.45 -4.12 4.05
CA ALA A 216 -22.82 -4.65 4.11
C ALA A 216 -23.44 -4.93 2.73
N ASP A 217 -22.86 -4.39 1.65
CA ASP A 217 -23.25 -4.67 0.26
C ASP A 217 -22.11 -5.42 -0.48
N PRO A 218 -21.92 -6.73 -0.21
CA PRO A 218 -20.78 -7.48 -0.76
C PRO A 218 -20.81 -7.64 -2.28
N GLY A 219 -21.93 -7.36 -2.96
CA GLY A 219 -22.00 -7.28 -4.42
C GLY A 219 -21.33 -6.04 -5.02
N ALA A 220 -20.80 -5.14 -4.18
CA ALA A 220 -20.28 -3.82 -4.56
C ALA A 220 -18.95 -3.78 -5.28
N LEU A 221 -18.23 -4.88 -5.27
CA LEU A 221 -17.08 -5.13 -6.12
C LEU A 221 -17.54 -6.31 -6.97
N GLY A 222 -17.58 -6.20 -8.29
CA GLY A 222 -17.97 -7.32 -9.18
C GLY A 222 -17.09 -8.57 -8.94
N PRO A 223 -17.05 -9.56 -9.86
CA PRO A 223 -16.09 -10.66 -9.74
C PRO A 223 -14.72 -10.08 -9.41
N TRP A 224 -14.19 -10.36 -8.20
CA TRP A 224 -13.14 -9.57 -7.57
C TRP A 224 -11.99 -9.36 -8.55
N SER A 225 -11.99 -8.21 -9.23
CA SER A 225 -10.83 -7.81 -10.00
C SER A 225 -9.76 -7.48 -8.96
N GLY A 226 -8.52 -7.94 -9.13
CA GLY A 226 -7.49 -7.78 -8.09
C GLY A 226 -7.30 -6.33 -7.60
N SER A 227 -7.69 -5.32 -8.40
CA SER A 227 -7.68 -3.91 -8.01
C SER A 227 -8.77 -3.54 -7.00
N SER A 228 -9.98 -4.08 -7.15
CA SER A 228 -11.12 -3.89 -6.25
C SER A 228 -10.85 -4.46 -4.85
N GLN A 229 -10.32 -5.68 -4.82
CA GLN A 229 -9.95 -6.38 -3.59
C GLN A 229 -8.88 -5.62 -2.80
N ARG A 230 -7.84 -5.18 -3.51
CA ARG A 230 -6.76 -4.39 -2.91
C ARG A 230 -7.26 -3.08 -2.32
N LEU A 231 -8.16 -2.37 -3.00
CA LEU A 231 -8.73 -1.11 -2.49
C LEU A 231 -9.47 -1.33 -1.16
N ALA A 232 -10.28 -2.40 -1.06
CA ALA A 232 -10.99 -2.76 0.16
C ALA A 232 -10.02 -3.05 1.31
N LEU A 233 -9.02 -3.91 1.08
CA LEU A 233 -8.01 -4.25 2.09
C LEU A 233 -7.20 -3.04 2.59
N LEU A 234 -6.93 -2.05 1.73
CA LEU A 234 -6.28 -0.78 2.11
C LEU A 234 -7.18 0.15 2.93
N THR A 235 -8.48 -0.11 2.95
CA THR A 235 -9.50 0.74 3.59
C THR A 235 -9.88 0.23 4.97
N PHE A 236 -9.80 -1.08 5.20
CA PHE A 236 -10.23 -1.71 6.44
C PHE A 236 -9.53 -1.16 7.68
N GLY A 237 -10.32 -0.98 8.74
CA GLY A 237 -9.89 -0.55 10.07
C GLY A 237 -10.29 -1.50 11.18
N LYS A 238 -11.01 -2.59 10.87
CA LYS A 238 -11.47 -3.59 11.86
C LYS A 238 -11.29 -5.00 11.31
N ALA A 239 -10.93 -5.94 12.18
CA ALA A 239 -10.75 -7.34 11.75
C ALA A 239 -12.05 -7.98 11.26
N SER A 240 -13.21 -7.57 11.78
CA SER A 240 -14.52 -8.06 11.31
C SER A 240 -14.78 -7.80 9.83
N GLN A 241 -14.18 -6.75 9.25
CA GLN A 241 -14.31 -6.41 7.83
C GLN A 241 -13.55 -7.39 6.93
N LEU A 242 -12.54 -8.11 7.46
CA LEU A 242 -11.79 -9.12 6.71
C LEU A 242 -12.65 -10.34 6.34
N ALA A 243 -13.80 -10.54 7.00
CA ALA A 243 -14.74 -11.59 6.63
C ALA A 243 -15.44 -11.32 5.29
N THR A 244 -15.39 -10.09 4.76
CA THR A 244 -16.06 -9.71 3.51
C THR A 244 -15.15 -9.81 2.27
N THR A 245 -13.90 -10.25 2.43
CA THR A 245 -12.93 -10.39 1.34
C THR A 245 -12.61 -11.86 1.07
N PRO A 246 -12.35 -12.26 -0.19
CA PRO A 246 -11.93 -13.62 -0.52
C PRO A 246 -10.47 -13.95 -0.15
N GLY A 247 -9.74 -13.03 0.52
CA GLY A 247 -8.36 -13.25 0.97
C GLY A 247 -7.37 -12.31 0.30
N PHE A 248 -6.15 -12.79 0.02
CA PHE A 248 -5.20 -12.14 -0.88
C PHE A 248 -5.22 -12.78 -2.27
N TYR A 249 -4.99 -11.98 -3.31
CA TYR A 249 -4.61 -12.47 -4.63
C TYR A 249 -3.09 -12.47 -4.79
N TRP A 250 -2.59 -13.14 -5.84
CA TRP A 250 -1.16 -13.19 -6.16
C TRP A 250 -0.56 -11.77 -6.25
N GLY A 251 0.52 -11.51 -5.50
CA GLY A 251 1.20 -10.21 -5.47
C GLY A 251 0.51 -9.13 -4.62
N ASP A 252 -0.62 -9.40 -3.98
CA ASP A 252 -1.27 -8.46 -3.06
C ASP A 252 -0.49 -8.19 -1.76
N PRO A 253 0.19 -9.17 -1.11
CA PRO A 253 0.92 -8.99 0.15
C PRO A 253 2.18 -8.10 0.06
N SER A 254 2.09 -7.00 -0.70
CA SER A 254 3.07 -5.94 -0.74
C SER A 254 3.25 -5.31 0.65
N ARG A 255 4.45 -4.76 0.88
CA ARG A 255 4.75 -4.02 2.12
C ARG A 255 3.82 -2.84 2.34
N ALA A 256 3.37 -2.19 1.26
CA ALA A 256 2.39 -1.11 1.30
C ALA A 256 1.07 -1.57 1.92
N LEU A 257 0.54 -2.68 1.41
CA LEU A 257 -0.72 -3.26 1.87
C LEU A 257 -0.61 -3.73 3.32
N LEU A 258 0.40 -4.56 3.61
CA LEU A 258 0.60 -5.11 4.95
C LEU A 258 0.82 -4.02 5.98
N ALA A 259 1.64 -2.99 5.69
CA ALA A 259 1.82 -1.87 6.59
C ALA A 259 0.50 -1.12 6.86
N THR A 260 -0.33 -0.95 5.82
CA THR A 260 -1.62 -0.26 5.94
C THR A 260 -2.61 -1.08 6.77
N MET A 261 -2.63 -2.41 6.61
CA MET A 261 -3.47 -3.30 7.42
C MET A 261 -3.02 -3.33 8.88
N LEU A 262 -1.70 -3.40 9.12
CA LEU A 262 -1.12 -3.34 10.46
C LEU A 262 -1.47 -2.01 11.15
N ASP A 263 -1.29 -0.89 10.45
CA ASP A 263 -1.66 0.45 10.97
C ASP A 263 -3.17 0.57 11.22
N GLY A 264 -3.96 -0.04 10.35
CA GLY A 264 -5.39 0.17 10.32
C GLY A 264 -6.17 -0.71 11.30
N ILE A 265 -5.82 -1.99 11.37
CA ILE A 265 -6.51 -3.05 12.12
C ILE A 265 -5.75 -3.39 13.41
N GLY A 266 -4.43 -3.19 13.42
CA GLY A 266 -3.59 -3.55 14.55
C GLY A 266 -3.43 -5.08 14.69
N PRO A 267 -3.29 -5.59 15.93
CA PRO A 267 -3.01 -7.00 16.18
C PRO A 267 -4.12 -7.97 15.77
N ASP A 268 -5.35 -7.50 15.67
CA ASP A 268 -6.50 -8.33 15.31
C ASP A 268 -6.43 -8.88 13.87
N VAL A 269 -5.50 -8.36 13.05
CA VAL A 269 -5.21 -8.88 11.69
C VAL A 269 -4.51 -10.25 11.70
N LEU A 270 -3.97 -10.68 12.85
CA LEU A 270 -3.13 -11.89 12.96
C LEU A 270 -3.80 -13.14 12.38
N ALA A 271 -5.07 -13.38 12.74
CA ALA A 271 -5.80 -14.58 12.31
C ALA A 271 -5.91 -14.66 10.78
N PHE A 272 -6.20 -13.52 10.15
CA PHE A 272 -6.26 -13.41 8.69
C PHE A 272 -4.89 -13.65 8.05
N LEU A 273 -3.82 -13.04 8.56
CA LEU A 273 -2.47 -13.25 8.03
C LEU A 273 -2.02 -14.72 8.12
N LEU A 274 -2.34 -15.41 9.22
CA LEU A 274 -2.02 -16.82 9.41
C LEU A 274 -2.79 -17.72 8.43
N GLN A 275 -4.07 -17.44 8.21
CA GLN A 275 -4.86 -18.13 7.20
C GLN A 275 -4.22 -17.95 5.82
N GLU A 276 -3.95 -16.71 5.42
CA GLU A 276 -3.39 -16.39 4.11
C GLU A 276 -1.99 -16.98 3.88
N ALA A 277 -1.16 -17.07 4.92
CA ALA A 277 0.16 -17.71 4.83
C ALA A 277 0.09 -19.19 4.40
N THR A 278 -1.03 -19.86 4.67
CA THR A 278 -1.26 -21.27 4.30
C THR A 278 -1.90 -21.44 2.92
N THR A 279 -2.54 -20.41 2.38
CA THR A 279 -3.26 -20.44 1.10
C THR A 279 -2.33 -20.79 -0.08
N GLY A 280 -2.77 -21.72 -0.94
CA GLY A 280 -1.98 -22.25 -2.06
C GLY A 280 -1.65 -21.25 -3.18
N ASN A 281 -2.35 -20.12 -3.24
CA ASN A 281 -2.26 -19.15 -4.34
C ASN A 281 -1.11 -18.13 -4.21
N LEU A 282 -0.38 -18.15 -3.08
CA LEU A 282 0.69 -17.20 -2.79
C LEU A 282 2.07 -17.80 -3.01
N ASP A 283 2.95 -17.02 -3.63
CA ASP A 283 4.33 -17.42 -3.88
C ASP A 283 5.19 -17.35 -2.60
N SER A 284 6.43 -17.83 -2.71
CA SER A 284 7.38 -17.84 -1.59
C SER A 284 7.74 -16.44 -1.10
N ALA A 285 7.71 -15.42 -1.95
CA ALA A 285 8.04 -14.04 -1.57
C ALA A 285 6.87 -13.38 -0.84
N ASP A 286 5.63 -13.66 -1.24
CA ASP A 286 4.40 -13.22 -0.59
C ASP A 286 4.28 -13.81 0.81
N ARG A 287 4.47 -15.13 0.96
CA ARG A 287 4.50 -15.79 2.27
C ARG A 287 5.57 -15.21 3.18
N LYS A 288 6.76 -14.92 2.64
CA LYS A 288 7.83 -14.26 3.38
C LYS A 288 7.36 -12.90 3.93
N ARG A 289 6.73 -12.06 3.09
CA ARG A 289 6.22 -10.74 3.51
C ARG A 289 5.15 -10.84 4.58
N ILE A 290 4.27 -11.85 4.51
CA ILE A 290 3.26 -12.12 5.54
C ILE A 290 3.92 -12.42 6.89
N PHE A 291 4.93 -13.32 6.92
CA PHE A 291 5.66 -13.58 8.17
C PHE A 291 6.47 -12.38 8.66
N GLU A 292 7.07 -11.59 7.75
CA GLU A 292 7.69 -10.30 8.10
C GLU A 292 6.67 -9.35 8.77
N ALA A 293 5.40 -9.35 8.34
CA ALA A 293 4.34 -8.53 8.94
C ALA A 293 3.88 -9.06 10.31
N ILE A 294 3.74 -10.39 10.46
CA ILE A 294 3.41 -11.03 11.76
C ILE A 294 4.50 -10.70 12.80
N ALA A 295 5.78 -10.69 12.40
CA ALA A 295 6.89 -10.33 13.27
C ALA A 295 6.86 -8.87 13.78
N LEU A 296 6.04 -8.00 13.18
CA LEU A 296 5.86 -6.62 13.64
C LEU A 296 4.77 -6.49 14.72
N LEU A 297 3.92 -7.50 14.90
CA LEU A 297 2.80 -7.44 15.84
C LEU A 297 3.28 -7.54 17.29
N PRO A 298 2.96 -6.56 18.15
CA PRO A 298 3.44 -6.50 19.52
C PRO A 298 2.59 -7.36 20.48
N THR A 299 2.33 -8.61 20.11
CA THR A 299 1.45 -9.52 20.85
C THR A 299 2.10 -10.88 21.08
N ASP A 300 1.76 -11.50 22.19
CA ASP A 300 2.24 -12.84 22.54
C ASP A 300 1.75 -13.88 21.54
N GLU A 301 0.50 -13.74 21.09
CA GLU A 301 -0.16 -14.62 20.14
C GLU A 301 0.58 -14.66 18.80
N ALA A 302 1.00 -13.50 18.28
CA ALA A 302 1.77 -13.42 17.05
C ALA A 302 3.15 -14.08 17.19
N PHE A 303 3.81 -13.88 18.32
CA PHE A 303 5.12 -14.46 18.58
C PHE A 303 5.03 -15.99 18.76
N GLN A 304 4.02 -16.46 19.49
CA GLN A 304 3.75 -17.89 19.66
C GLN A 304 3.41 -18.54 18.32
N ALA A 305 2.61 -17.88 17.47
CA ALA A 305 2.25 -18.39 16.16
C ALA A 305 3.48 -18.60 15.23
N LEU A 306 4.54 -17.80 15.41
CA LEU A 306 5.84 -18.01 14.73
C LEU A 306 6.62 -19.19 15.32
N ILE A 307 6.59 -19.38 16.65
CA ILE A 307 7.23 -20.54 17.31
C ILE A 307 6.59 -21.85 16.83
N ASP A 308 5.25 -21.90 16.80
CA ASP A 308 4.49 -23.09 16.40
C ASP A 308 4.79 -23.50 14.94
N ARG A 309 5.32 -22.57 14.14
CA ARG A 309 5.61 -22.73 12.71
C ARG A 309 7.10 -22.74 12.38
N LEU A 310 7.97 -23.01 13.35
CA LEU A 310 9.44 -23.03 13.16
C LEU A 310 9.92 -23.93 12.00
N GLY A 311 9.16 -24.97 11.66
CA GLY A 311 9.43 -25.87 10.54
C GLY A 311 9.20 -25.25 9.16
N GLU A 312 8.45 -24.16 9.06
CA GLU A 312 8.09 -23.54 7.79
C GLU A 312 9.19 -22.63 7.24
N ARG A 313 9.18 -22.47 5.92
CA ARG A 313 10.10 -21.58 5.22
C ARG A 313 9.86 -20.13 5.67
N HIS A 314 10.93 -19.37 5.83
CA HIS A 314 10.95 -17.94 6.23
C HIS A 314 10.60 -17.63 7.69
N VAL A 315 9.92 -18.53 8.41
CA VAL A 315 9.50 -18.30 9.80
C VAL A 315 10.68 -18.05 10.74
N ARG A 316 11.79 -18.80 10.59
CA ARG A 316 13.00 -18.58 11.39
C ARG A 316 13.55 -17.15 11.28
N GLY A 317 13.52 -16.57 10.08
CA GLY A 317 13.97 -15.19 9.85
C GLY A 317 13.02 -14.18 10.48
N ALA A 318 11.71 -14.39 10.31
CA ALA A 318 10.69 -13.55 10.93
C ALA A 318 10.73 -13.60 12.47
N LEU A 319 10.90 -14.78 13.06
CA LEU A 319 11.05 -14.96 14.51
C LEU A 319 12.30 -14.24 15.04
N GLY A 320 13.42 -14.28 14.31
CA GLY A 320 14.63 -13.53 14.68
C GLY A 320 14.40 -12.02 14.71
N GLU A 321 13.70 -11.48 13.71
CA GLU A 321 13.33 -10.06 13.71
C GLU A 321 12.32 -9.70 14.82
N ALA A 322 11.36 -10.58 15.10
CA ALA A 322 10.43 -10.43 16.22
C ALA A 322 11.19 -10.42 17.56
N ALA A 323 12.17 -11.32 17.74
CA ALA A 323 12.96 -11.39 18.97
C ALA A 323 13.85 -10.16 19.19
N ARG A 324 14.42 -9.62 18.11
CA ARG A 324 15.16 -8.35 18.15
C ARG A 324 14.27 -7.16 18.53
N ARG A 325 12.99 -7.22 18.15
CA ARG A 325 12.00 -6.15 18.34
C ARG A 325 11.31 -6.22 19.70
N PHE A 326 11.10 -7.43 20.22
CA PHE A 326 10.39 -7.72 21.47
C PHE A 326 11.25 -8.64 22.36
N PRO A 327 12.39 -8.17 22.87
CA PRO A 327 13.39 -9.03 23.48
C PRO A 327 12.96 -9.68 24.81
N LEU A 328 12.15 -9.02 25.66
CA LEU A 328 11.59 -9.65 26.86
C LEU A 328 10.51 -10.67 26.49
N ARG A 329 9.61 -10.34 25.55
CA ARG A 329 8.63 -11.30 25.03
C ARG A 329 9.32 -12.54 24.47
N ALA A 330 10.40 -12.37 23.72
CA ALA A 330 11.19 -13.48 23.19
C ALA A 330 11.79 -14.34 24.30
N LEU A 331 12.38 -13.72 25.33
CA LEU A 331 12.93 -14.44 26.47
C LEU A 331 11.87 -15.32 27.15
N ARG A 332 10.71 -14.74 27.44
CA ARG A 332 9.60 -15.43 28.10
C ARG A 332 8.98 -16.53 27.24
N LEU A 333 8.71 -16.27 25.97
CA LEU A 333 8.00 -17.22 25.10
C LEU A 333 8.90 -18.34 24.59
N LEU A 334 10.18 -18.07 24.29
CA LEU A 334 11.12 -19.13 23.91
C LEU A 334 11.39 -20.08 25.09
N ALA A 335 11.47 -19.55 26.31
CA ALA A 335 11.59 -20.36 27.52
C ALA A 335 10.37 -21.25 27.74
N ARG A 336 9.15 -20.69 27.66
CA ARG A 336 7.91 -21.46 27.77
C ARG A 336 7.76 -22.52 26.69
N ALA A 337 8.18 -22.22 25.46
CA ALA A 337 8.13 -23.16 24.34
C ALA A 337 9.22 -24.24 24.38
N GLY A 338 10.16 -24.17 25.33
CA GLY A 338 11.29 -25.12 25.41
C GLY A 338 12.26 -25.01 24.21
N ALA A 339 12.31 -23.86 23.54
CA ALA A 339 13.14 -23.63 22.36
C ALA A 339 14.61 -23.36 22.75
N GLY A 340 15.26 -24.34 23.40
CA GLY A 340 16.54 -24.18 24.10
C GLY A 340 17.66 -23.52 23.30
N ASP A 341 17.89 -23.92 22.05
CA ASP A 341 18.95 -23.35 21.20
C ASP A 341 18.70 -21.87 20.85
N LEU A 342 17.44 -21.51 20.59
CA LEU A 342 17.03 -20.14 20.29
C LEU A 342 17.07 -19.28 21.54
N LEU A 343 16.62 -19.82 22.68
CA LEU A 343 16.69 -19.17 23.98
C LEU A 343 18.13 -18.91 24.39
N ALA A 344 19.03 -19.88 24.26
CA ALA A 344 20.45 -19.73 24.58
C ALA A 344 21.12 -18.67 23.69
N SER A 345 20.82 -18.69 22.38
CA SER A 345 21.31 -17.67 21.45
C SER A 345 20.80 -16.27 21.81
N HIS A 346 19.52 -16.14 22.20
CA HIS A 346 18.91 -14.87 22.60
C HIS A 346 19.45 -14.36 23.93
N ALA A 347 19.55 -15.22 24.94
CA ALA A 347 20.11 -14.88 26.25
C ALA A 347 21.57 -14.43 26.15
N ALA A 348 22.38 -15.11 25.32
CA ALA A 348 23.77 -14.72 25.07
C ALA A 348 23.90 -13.37 24.36
N ALA A 349 22.93 -13.00 23.50
CA ALA A 349 22.92 -11.71 22.81
C ALA A 349 22.44 -10.55 23.69
N HIS A 350 21.71 -10.82 24.78
CA HIS A 350 21.07 -9.82 25.63
C HIS A 350 21.30 -10.05 27.14
N PRO A 351 22.56 -10.11 27.62
CA PRO A 351 22.89 -10.46 29.01
C PRO A 351 22.33 -9.46 30.04
N GLU A 352 22.36 -8.16 29.75
CA GLU A 352 21.83 -7.12 30.64
C GLU A 352 20.31 -7.23 30.80
N LEU A 353 19.60 -7.54 29.71
CA LEU A 353 18.16 -7.75 29.71
C LEU A 353 17.77 -9.00 30.49
N VAL A 354 18.56 -10.08 30.38
CA VAL A 354 18.36 -11.29 31.19
C VAL A 354 18.50 -10.96 32.67
N ALA A 355 19.58 -10.28 33.07
CA ALA A 355 19.81 -9.90 34.47
C ALA A 355 18.69 -9.01 35.03
N ALA A 356 18.18 -8.07 34.23
CA ALA A 356 17.08 -7.19 34.62
C ALA A 356 15.73 -7.90 34.70
N ALA A 357 15.46 -8.86 33.81
CA ALA A 357 14.17 -9.54 33.71
C ALA A 357 13.99 -10.67 34.72
N LEU A 358 15.07 -11.40 35.05
CA LEU A 358 15.04 -12.60 35.90
C LEU A 358 14.22 -12.46 37.20
N PRO A 359 14.34 -11.37 37.99
CA PRO A 359 13.59 -11.22 39.24
C PRO A 359 12.06 -11.15 39.07
N GLY A 360 11.57 -10.77 37.89
CA GLY A 360 10.14 -10.62 37.60
C GLY A 360 9.52 -11.77 36.80
N LEU A 361 10.32 -12.79 36.44
CA LEU A 361 9.84 -13.94 35.67
C LEU A 361 9.23 -15.02 36.59
N PRO A 362 8.20 -15.75 36.12
CA PRO A 362 7.74 -16.97 36.81
C PRO A 362 8.87 -17.99 36.98
N ASP A 363 8.87 -18.72 38.10
CA ASP A 363 9.96 -19.62 38.51
C ASP A 363 10.35 -20.64 37.42
N ASP A 364 9.37 -21.19 36.71
CA ASP A 364 9.58 -22.15 35.62
C ASP A 364 10.32 -21.53 34.43
N VAL A 365 10.00 -20.27 34.11
CA VAL A 365 10.62 -19.49 33.04
C VAL A 365 12.02 -19.04 33.46
N ALA A 366 12.18 -18.55 34.70
CA ALA A 366 13.46 -18.11 35.24
C ALA A 366 14.49 -19.25 35.21
N ALA A 367 14.12 -20.44 35.68
CA ALA A 367 15.00 -21.61 35.66
C ALA A 367 15.39 -22.06 34.23
N ALA A 368 14.53 -21.87 33.24
CA ALA A 368 14.86 -22.13 31.84
C ALA A 368 15.83 -21.08 31.27
N VAL A 369 15.63 -19.80 31.60
CA VAL A 369 16.49 -18.69 31.19
C VAL A 369 17.88 -18.81 31.81
N GLU A 370 17.98 -19.11 33.09
CA GLU A 370 19.25 -19.29 33.79
C GLU A 370 20.08 -20.43 33.18
N ARG A 371 19.44 -21.58 32.90
CA ARG A 371 20.09 -22.71 32.22
C ARG A 371 20.59 -22.32 30.82
N ALA A 372 19.81 -21.54 30.08
CA ALA A 372 20.19 -21.09 28.75
C ALA A 372 21.30 -20.04 28.77
N ALA A 373 21.33 -19.16 29.78
CA ALA A 373 22.38 -18.16 29.98
C ALA A 373 23.70 -18.79 30.47
N ALA A 374 23.64 -19.86 31.26
CA ALA A 374 24.80 -20.62 31.71
C ALA A 374 25.37 -21.56 30.62
N ALA A 375 24.58 -21.87 29.58
CA ALA A 375 25.04 -22.71 28.48
C ALA A 375 26.10 -21.97 27.64
N PRO A 376 27.20 -22.64 27.23
CA PRO A 376 28.13 -22.06 26.28
C PRO A 376 27.39 -21.67 25.01
N PRO A 377 27.65 -20.48 24.42
CA PRO A 377 26.94 -20.05 23.22
C PRO A 377 27.09 -21.13 22.14
N PRO A 378 26.01 -21.46 21.40
CA PRO A 378 26.09 -22.47 20.35
C PRO A 378 27.21 -22.05 19.40
N ARG A 379 28.23 -22.92 19.26
CA ARG A 379 29.33 -22.68 18.34
C ARG A 379 28.72 -22.46 16.97
N ARG A 380 28.80 -21.23 16.45
CA ARG A 380 28.53 -20.93 15.04
C ARG A 380 29.39 -21.93 14.26
N ARG A 381 28.77 -22.93 13.63
CA ARG A 381 29.51 -23.86 12.76
C ARG A 381 30.22 -22.94 11.78
N ALA A 382 31.54 -22.87 11.86
CA ALA A 382 32.31 -22.15 10.87
C ALA A 382 31.86 -22.73 9.54
N SER A 383 31.25 -21.90 8.68
CA SER A 383 31.15 -22.25 7.27
C SER A 383 32.55 -22.71 6.88
N PRO A 384 32.73 -23.93 6.35
CA PRO A 384 34.04 -24.33 5.88
C PRO A 384 34.47 -23.23 4.93
N MET A 385 35.54 -22.52 5.31
CA MET A 385 36.23 -21.58 4.43
C MET A 385 36.31 -22.28 3.08
N PRO A 386 35.86 -21.67 1.97
CA PRO A 386 36.03 -22.30 0.68
C PRO A 386 37.51 -22.63 0.58
N HIS A 387 37.82 -23.92 0.50
CA HIS A 387 39.16 -24.38 0.25
C HIS A 387 39.65 -23.55 -0.93
N ARG A 388 40.76 -22.84 -0.74
CA ARG A 388 41.48 -22.20 -1.84
C ARG A 388 41.87 -23.32 -2.79
N THR A 389 40.99 -23.63 -3.73
CA THR A 389 41.36 -24.29 -4.98
C THR A 389 42.30 -23.31 -5.65
N SER A 390 43.58 -23.57 -5.51
CA SER A 390 44.60 -23.08 -6.41
C SER A 390 44.19 -23.55 -7.81
N CYS A 391 43.44 -22.72 -8.53
CA CYS A 391 43.34 -22.85 -9.98
C CYS A 391 44.70 -22.48 -10.57
N PRO A 392 45.28 -23.31 -11.46
CA PRO A 392 46.42 -22.91 -12.27
C PRO A 392 45.99 -21.76 -13.21
N PRO A 393 46.93 -20.89 -13.64
CA PRO A 393 46.59 -19.73 -14.45
C PRO A 393 46.08 -20.17 -15.82
N SER A 394 44.81 -19.87 -16.12
CA SER A 394 44.22 -20.03 -17.44
C SER A 394 44.68 -18.89 -18.35
N SER A 395 45.42 -19.24 -19.40
CA SER A 395 45.78 -18.35 -20.50
C SER A 395 44.52 -17.78 -21.19
N PRO A 396 44.54 -16.52 -21.65
CA PRO A 396 43.39 -15.92 -22.34
C PRO A 396 43.18 -16.53 -23.73
N PRO A 397 41.92 -16.65 -24.20
CA PRO A 397 41.62 -17.15 -25.54
C PRO A 397 42.07 -16.14 -26.61
N ARG A 398 42.81 -16.64 -27.62
CA ARG A 398 43.18 -15.90 -28.84
C ARG A 398 41.91 -15.50 -29.60
N ARG A 399 41.79 -14.20 -29.93
CA ARG A 399 40.79 -13.70 -30.90
C ARG A 399 41.09 -14.30 -32.27
N GLY A 400 40.12 -15.00 -32.85
CA GLY A 400 40.15 -15.42 -34.25
C GLY A 400 40.07 -14.20 -35.16
N ALA A 401 41.05 -14.06 -36.05
CA ALA A 401 41.05 -13.08 -37.13
C ALA A 401 40.06 -13.51 -38.22
N THR A 402 39.27 -12.55 -38.71
CA THR A 402 38.43 -12.67 -39.90
C THR A 402 39.30 -12.84 -41.15
N PRO A 403 39.00 -13.78 -42.08
CA PRO A 403 39.69 -13.86 -43.36
C PRO A 403 39.19 -12.75 -44.30
N GLY A 404 40.13 -12.03 -44.91
CA GLY A 404 39.86 -11.06 -45.96
C GLY A 404 39.42 -11.70 -47.27
N VAL A 405 38.58 -10.96 -48.00
CA VAL A 405 38.13 -11.24 -49.37
C VAL A 405 39.29 -10.94 -50.34
N PRO A 406 39.58 -11.80 -51.34
CA PRO A 406 40.53 -11.47 -52.39
C PRO A 406 39.86 -10.69 -53.55
N SER A 407 40.69 -9.87 -54.19
CA SER A 407 40.45 -8.85 -55.21
C SER A 407 39.60 -9.24 -56.42
#